data_AF-A0A359BE25-F1
#
_entry.id   AF-A0A359BE25-F1
#
_cell.length_a   1.000
_cell.length_b   1.000
_cell.length_c   1.000
_cell.angle_alpha   90.00
_cell.angle_beta   90.00
_cell.angle_gamma   90.00
#
_symmetry.space_group_name_H-M   'P 1'
#
loop_
_entity.id
_entity.type
_entity.pdbx_description
1 polymer ?
#
loop_
_entity_poly.entity_id
_entity_poly.type
_entity_poly.pdbx_seq_one_letter_code
_entity_poly.pdbx_strand_id
1 'polypeptide(L)' 'MITLIRPILFSFLASDKVKRLIVDLLEKLAEQTDNEIDDKAVVIVRKGLFPCKTGKCSI' A
#
# COMPACT_ATOMS: atom_id res chain seq x y z
N MET A 1 24.44 -11.25 -11.76
CA MET A 1 24.60 -10.62 -10.42
C MET A 1 23.39 -9.78 -9.99
N ILE A 2 22.65 -9.12 -10.90
CA ILE A 2 21.35 -8.48 -10.59
C ILE A 2 20.28 -9.51 -10.14
N THR A 3 20.37 -10.75 -10.62
CA THR A 3 19.44 -11.85 -10.32
C THR A 3 19.42 -12.30 -8.85
N LEU A 4 20.53 -12.15 -8.12
CA LEU A 4 20.64 -12.51 -6.70
C LEU A 4 20.07 -11.44 -5.76
N ILE A 5 20.17 -10.15 -6.13
CA ILE A 5 19.65 -9.02 -5.35
C ILE A 5 18.13 -8.85 -5.53
N ARG A 6 17.60 -9.32 -6.66
CA ARG A 6 16.18 -9.30 -7.02
C ARG A 6 15.25 -9.81 -5.89
N PRO A 7 15.41 -11.02 -5.32
CA PRO A 7 14.52 -11.52 -4.26
C PRO A 7 14.55 -10.69 -2.97
N ILE A 8 15.70 -10.09 -2.65
CA ILE A 8 15.88 -9.25 -1.45
C ILE A 8 15.13 -7.93 -1.63
N LEU A 9 15.25 -7.29 -2.80
CA LEU A 9 14.49 -6.09 -3.15
C LEU A 9 12.98 -6.36 -3.15
N PHE A 10 12.53 -7.49 -3.70
CA PHE A 10 11.11 -7.86 -3.68
C PHE A 10 10.60 -8.14 -2.25
N SER A 11 11.43 -8.75 -1.40
CA SER A 11 11.10 -8.97 0.02
C SER A 11 11.00 -7.65 0.79
N PHE A 12 11.86 -6.68 0.45
CA PHE A 12 11.83 -5.34 1.05
C PHE A 12 10.60 -4.54 0.59
N LEU A 13 10.22 -4.62 -0.68
CA LEU A 13 8.98 -4.03 -1.22
C LEU A 13 7.71 -4.64 -0.61
N ALA A 14 7.74 -5.95 -0.29
CA ALA A 14 6.62 -6.64 0.35
C ALA A 14 6.47 -6.29 1.86
N SER A 15 7.40 -5.54 2.44
CA SER A 15 7.38 -5.15 3.85
C SER A 15 6.19 -4.24 4.18
N ASP A 16 5.60 -4.44 5.36
CA ASP A 16 4.43 -3.69 5.83
C ASP A 16 4.69 -2.18 5.97
N LYS A 17 5.96 -1.76 6.12
CA LYS A 17 6.35 -0.33 6.13
C LYS A 17 6.25 0.34 4.75
N VAL A 18 6.66 -0.35 3.68
CA VAL A 18 6.61 0.19 2.31
C VAL A 18 5.16 0.30 1.84
N LYS A 19 4.33 -0.68 2.18
CA LYS A 19 2.89 -0.66 1.88
C LYS A 19 2.17 0.52 2.57
N ARG A 20 2.54 0.86 3.81
CA ARG A 20 2.03 2.07 4.50
C ARG A 20 2.47 3.34 3.79
N LEU A 21 3.75 3.45 3.44
CA LEU A 21 4.28 4.60 2.71
C LEU A 21 3.61 4.82 1.35
N ILE A 22 3.26 3.75 0.64
CA ILE A 22 2.52 3.83 -0.63
C ILE A 22 1.09 4.36 -0.40
N VAL A 23 0.40 3.90 0.64
CA VAL A 23 -0.96 4.41 0.96
C VAL A 23 -0.91 5.87 1.38
N ASP A 24 0.04 6.26 2.25
CA ASP A 24 0.19 7.64 2.70
C ASP A 24 0.52 8.59 1.53
N LEU A 25 1.34 8.13 0.56
CA LEU A 25 1.64 8.90 -0.64
C LEU A 25 0.39 9.07 -1.53
N LEU A 26 -0.38 7.99 -1.73
CA LEU A 26 -1.60 8.04 -2.53
C LEU A 26 -2.67 8.93 -1.88
N GLU A 27 -2.79 8.93 -0.56
CA GLU A 27 -3.67 9.84 0.18
C GLU A 27 -3.27 11.31 -0.01
N LYS A 28 -1.98 11.63 0.09
CA LYS A 28 -1.49 13.00 -0.13
C LYS A 28 -1.66 13.46 -1.58
N LEU A 29 -1.61 12.54 -2.55
CA LEU A 29 -1.85 12.85 -3.96
C LEU A 29 -3.34 13.01 -4.27
N ALA A 30 -4.20 12.18 -3.66
CA ALA A 30 -5.65 12.31 -3.73
C ALA A 30 -6.11 13.66 -3.13
N GLU A 31 -5.55 14.11 -2.01
CA GLU A 31 -5.86 15.43 -1.42
C GLU A 31 -5.50 16.62 -2.33
N GLN A 32 -4.58 16.44 -3.28
CA GLN A 32 -4.20 17.48 -4.23
C GLN A 32 -5.07 17.50 -5.49
N THR A 33 -5.99 16.55 -5.65
CA THR A 33 -6.87 16.43 -6.81
C THR A 33 -8.35 16.37 -6.41
N ASP A 34 -9.20 17.20 -7.00
CA ASP A 34 -10.65 17.21 -6.71
C ASP A 34 -11.40 16.09 -7.46
N ASN A 35 -10.92 14.85 -7.34
CA ASN A 35 -11.50 13.72 -8.05
C ASN A 35 -11.97 12.64 -7.07
N GLU A 36 -13.28 12.57 -6.83
CA GLU A 36 -13.90 11.58 -5.92
C GLU A 36 -13.63 10.12 -6.32
N ILE A 37 -13.15 9.89 -7.55
CA ILE A 37 -12.74 8.58 -8.05
C ILE A 37 -11.41 8.15 -7.41
N ASP A 38 -10.49 9.09 -7.17
CA ASP A 38 -9.16 8.81 -6.60
C ASP A 38 -9.26 8.47 -5.11
N ASP A 39 -10.16 9.10 -4.36
CA ASP A 39 -10.45 8.73 -2.96
C ASP A 39 -10.95 7.29 -2.85
N LYS A 40 -11.84 6.88 -3.77
CA LYS A 40 -12.36 5.51 -3.82
C LYS A 40 -11.25 4.53 -4.20
N ALA A 41 -10.36 4.90 -5.11
CA ALA A 41 -9.21 4.08 -5.49
C ALA A 41 -8.26 3.87 -4.30
N VAL A 42 -7.95 4.92 -3.52
CA VAL A 42 -7.13 4.81 -2.29
C VAL A 42 -7.73 3.81 -1.31
N VAL A 43 -9.05 3.84 -1.08
CA VAL A 43 -9.73 2.90 -0.18
C VAL A 43 -9.65 1.46 -0.68
N ILE A 44 -9.79 1.23 -1.98
CA ILE A 44 -9.66 -0.10 -2.59
C ILE A 44 -8.21 -0.60 -2.47
N VAL A 45 -7.24 0.27 -2.74
CA VAL A 45 -5.81 -0.03 -2.63
C VAL A 45 -5.45 -0.36 -1.17
N ARG A 46 -5.92 0.43 -0.18
CA ARG A 46 -5.75 0.13 1.25
C ARG A 46 -6.33 -1.24 1.63
N LYS A 47 -7.52 -1.60 1.13
CA LYS A 47 -8.15 -2.92 1.36
C LYS A 47 -7.37 -4.06 0.69
N GLY A 48 -6.81 -3.83 -0.50
CA GLY A 48 -6.04 -4.82 -1.26
C GLY A 48 -4.61 -5.05 -0.75
N LEU A 49 -3.96 -4.03 -0.15
CA LEU A 49 -2.63 -4.14 0.44
C LEU A 49 -2.65 -4.68 1.89
N PHE A 50 -3.78 -4.55 2.58
CA PHE A 50 -4.03 -5.12 3.91
C PHE A 50 -5.25 -6.05 3.94
N PRO A 51 -5.25 -7.16 3.16
CA PRO A 51 -6.28 -8.18 3.29
C PRO A 51 -5.97 -8.96 4.58
N CYS A 52 -6.46 -8.48 5.72
CA CYS A 52 -6.58 -9.24 6.97
C CYS A 52 -5.33 -10.08 7.35
N LYS A 53 -4.26 -9.44 7.85
CA LYS A 53 -3.24 -10.16 8.64
C LYS A 53 -3.75 -10.29 10.08
N THR A 54 -4.32 -11.45 10.39
CA THR A 54 -4.36 -12.10 11.71
C THR A 54 -4.80 -11.25 12.92
N GLY A 55 -6.07 -11.35 13.30
CA GLY A 55 -6.44 -11.37 14.73
C GLY A 55 -6.97 -10.11 15.41
N LYS A 56 -7.12 -8.96 14.73
CA LYS A 56 -7.83 -7.79 15.30
C LYS A 56 -8.62 -7.04 14.22
N CYS A 57 -9.65 -7.70 13.69
CA CYS A 57 -10.79 -6.97 13.16
C CYS A 57 -11.73 -6.75 14.36
N SER A 58 -11.49 -5.69 15.12
CA SER A 58 -12.43 -5.22 16.13
C SER A 58 -13.22 -4.07 15.53
N ILE A 59 -14.49 -4.40 15.26
CA ILE A 59 -15.70 -3.58 15.43
C ILE A 59 -15.77 -2.33 14.56
#